data_AF-A0A527D4V5-F1
#
_entry.id   AF-A0A527D4V5-F1
#
_cell.length_a   1.000
_cell.length_b   1.000
_cell.length_c   1.000
_cell.angle_alpha   90.00
_cell.angle_beta   90.00
_cell.angle_gamma   90.00
#
_symmetry.space_group_name_H-M   'P 1'
#
loop_
_entity.id
_entity.type
_entity.pdbx_description
1 polymer ?
#
loop_
_entity_poly.entity_id
_entity_poly.type
_entity_poly.pdbx_seq_one_letter_code
_entity_poly.pdbx_strand_id
1 'polypeptide(L)'
;VTVGGAAAGFEFPRALLSKLNGHAGGQLALGIRPEGVLIRREAAEGFLPVETQIVEPLGSFDIVDLKVGSKMLRARTKSGFVAGPGQKVFARIDPAQAHFFDKASGKSL
;
A
#
# COMPACT_ATOMS: atom_id res chain seq x y z
N VAL A 1 8.22 -0.24 7.05
CA VAL A 1 8.77 -0.34 5.68
C VAL A 1 8.47 0.96 4.94
N THR A 2 9.49 1.75 4.60
CA THR A 2 9.32 3.04 3.93
C THR A 2 9.22 2.87 2.42
N VAL A 3 8.40 3.72 1.79
CA VAL A 3 8.32 3.85 0.33
C VAL A 3 9.13 5.08 -0.07
N GLY A 4 9.84 5.04 -1.20
CA GLY A 4 10.68 6.14 -1.65
C GLY A 4 9.92 7.48 -1.65
N GLY A 5 10.49 8.50 -1.01
CA GLY A 5 9.90 9.83 -0.92
C GLY A 5 8.70 9.97 0.04
N ALA A 6 8.30 8.91 0.75
CA ALA A 6 7.25 9.00 1.76
C ALA A 6 7.83 9.41 3.12
N ALA A 7 7.17 10.33 3.83
CA ALA A 7 7.57 10.76 5.17
C ALA A 7 7.36 9.69 6.25
N ALA A 8 6.47 8.72 5.99
CA ALA A 8 6.18 7.59 6.86
C ALA A 8 6.12 6.29 6.06
N GLY A 9 6.37 5.17 6.73
CA GLY A 9 6.33 3.84 6.15
C GLY A 9 5.16 3.00 6.67
N PHE A 10 4.78 1.97 5.93
CA PHE A 10 3.78 1.02 6.39
C PHE A 10 4.35 0.10 7.46
N GLU A 11 3.55 -0.17 8.49
CA GLU A 11 3.91 -1.08 9.56
C GLU A 11 3.60 -2.53 9.17
N PHE A 12 4.46 -3.45 9.62
CA PHE A 12 4.31 -4.87 9.39
C PHE A 12 4.65 -5.65 10.66
N PRO A 13 4.02 -6.81 10.91
CA PRO A 13 4.33 -7.65 12.05
C PRO A 13 5.81 -8.06 12.08
N ARG A 14 6.40 -8.07 13.28
CA ARG A 14 7.81 -8.43 13.47
C ARG A 14 8.16 -9.80 12.88
N ALA A 15 7.24 -10.76 12.95
CA ALA A 15 7.44 -12.09 12.38
C ALA A 15 7.65 -12.06 10.86
N LEU A 16 6.94 -11.18 10.15
CA LEU A 16 7.12 -10.97 8.70
C LEU A 16 8.45 -10.28 8.41
N LEU A 17 8.77 -9.23 9.17
CA LEU A 17 10.03 -8.50 9.01
C LEU A 17 11.26 -9.36 9.31
N SER A 18 11.15 -10.31 10.24
CA SER A 18 12.25 -11.21 10.61
C SER A 18 12.61 -12.20 9.48
N LYS A 19 11.69 -12.46 8.54
CA LYS A 19 11.99 -13.25 7.33
C LYS A 19 12.83 -12.47 6.31
N LEU A 20 12.85 -11.14 6.43
CA LEU A 20 13.60 -10.23 5.53
C LEU A 20 15.04 -9.99 6.00
N ASN A 21 15.51 -10.72 7.03
CA ASN A 21 16.87 -10.61 7.55
C ASN A 21 17.89 -10.77 6.41
N GLY A 22 18.92 -9.92 6.40
CA GLY A 22 19.93 -9.88 5.32
C GLY A 22 19.56 -9.00 4.12
N HIS A 23 18.32 -8.50 4.02
CA HIS A 23 17.87 -7.61 2.94
C HIS A 23 17.60 -6.17 3.43
N ALA A 24 18.06 -5.84 4.64
CA ALA A 24 18.01 -4.48 5.18
C ALA A 24 19.01 -3.59 4.42
N GLY A 25 18.52 -2.76 3.49
CA GLY A 25 19.39 -1.89 2.69
C GLY A 25 18.91 -1.49 1.30
N GLY A 26 17.68 -1.85 0.89
CA GLY A 26 17.05 -1.26 -0.30
C GLY A 26 16.95 -2.15 -1.55
N GLN A 27 17.23 -3.45 -1.43
CA GLN A 27 16.96 -4.44 -2.48
C GLN A 27 15.64 -5.19 -2.25
N LEU A 28 14.62 -4.51 -1.71
CA LEU A 28 13.31 -5.12 -1.47
C LEU A 28 12.25 -4.48 -2.36
N ALA A 29 11.42 -5.32 -2.99
CA ALA A 29 10.17 -4.93 -3.60
C ALA A 29 9.01 -5.49 -2.77
N LEU A 30 8.01 -4.64 -2.48
CA LEU A 30 6.75 -5.06 -1.88
C LEU A 30 5.72 -5.27 -3.00
N GLY A 31 5.23 -6.49 -3.13
CA GLY A 31 4.05 -6.82 -3.93
C GLY A 31 2.82 -6.89 -3.03
N ILE A 32 1.74 -6.25 -3.48
CA ILE A 32 0.45 -6.25 -2.81
C ILE A 32 -0.63 -6.14 -3.88
N ARG A 33 -1.68 -6.95 -3.76
CA ARG A 33 -2.85 -6.85 -4.64
C ARG A 33 -3.75 -5.69 -4.20
N PRO A 34 -4.56 -5.10 -5.10
CA PRO A 34 -5.42 -3.98 -4.73
C PRO A 34 -6.36 -4.26 -3.55
N GLU A 35 -6.87 -5.48 -3.41
CA GLU A 35 -7.70 -5.92 -2.29
C GLU A 35 -6.94 -6.00 -0.94
N GLY A 36 -5.61 -6.06 -0.97
CA GLY A 36 -4.75 -6.02 0.21
C GLY A 36 -4.37 -4.59 0.63
N VAL A 37 -4.86 -3.58 -0.08
CA VAL A 37 -4.70 -2.17 0.28
C VAL A 37 -6.00 -1.66 0.88
N LEU A 38 -5.98 -1.46 2.19
CA LEU A 38 -7.15 -1.06 2.98
C LEU A 38 -7.22 0.46 3.03
N ILE A 39 -8.38 1.04 2.75
CA ILE A 39 -8.63 2.48 2.82
C ILE A 39 -9.67 2.81 3.91
N ARG A 40 -9.45 3.91 4.64
CA ARG A 40 -10.41 4.57 5.51
C ARG A 40 -10.56 6.05 5.15
N ARG A 41 -11.74 6.61 5.41
CA ARG A 41 -12.01 8.06 5.28
C ARG A 41 -11.46 8.86 6.48
N GLU A 42 -11.35 8.21 7.63
CA GLU A 42 -10.90 8.79 8.89
C GLU A 42 -9.57 8.17 9.33
N ALA A 43 -8.82 8.91 10.15
CA ALA A 43 -7.57 8.45 10.73
C ALA A 43 -7.81 7.23 11.63
N ALA A 44 -6.89 6.27 11.56
CA ALA A 44 -6.90 5.09 12.41
C ALA A 44 -5.47 4.60 12.64
N GLU A 45 -5.26 3.89 13.74
CA GLU A 45 -3.95 3.32 14.08
C GLU A 45 -3.43 2.42 12.95
N GLY A 46 -2.15 2.59 12.60
CA GLY A 46 -1.49 1.85 11.52
C GLY A 46 -1.89 2.26 10.10
N PHE A 47 -2.74 3.28 9.92
CA PHE A 47 -3.05 3.84 8.61
C PHE A 47 -2.27 5.13 8.35
N LEU A 48 -1.76 5.28 7.13
CA LEU A 48 -1.01 6.45 6.68
C LEU A 48 -1.91 7.40 5.90
N PRO A 49 -1.84 8.72 6.13
CA PRO A 49 -2.54 9.68 5.29
C PRO A 49 -1.95 9.68 3.88
N VAL A 50 -2.82 9.56 2.87
CA VAL A 50 -2.48 9.54 1.46
C VAL A 50 -3.54 10.31 0.66
N GLU A 51 -3.21 10.66 -0.59
CA GLU A 51 -4.12 11.34 -1.50
C GLU A 51 -4.47 10.44 -2.68
N THR A 52 -5.74 10.44 -3.07
CA THR A 52 -6.24 9.74 -4.25
C THR A 52 -5.83 10.49 -5.51
N GLN A 53 -5.52 9.77 -6.59
CA GLN A 53 -5.12 10.36 -7.87
C GLN A 53 -6.06 9.98 -9.00
N ILE A 54 -6.44 8.71 -9.09
CA ILE A 54 -7.36 8.20 -10.10
C ILE A 54 -8.38 7.30 -9.39
N VAL A 55 -9.63 7.40 -9.82
CA VAL A 55 -10.70 6.48 -9.42
C VAL A 55 -11.27 5.90 -10.70
N GLU A 56 -11.16 4.58 -10.86
CA GLU A 56 -11.66 3.81 -11.99
C GLU A 56 -12.90 3.00 -11.54
N PRO A 57 -14.12 3.44 -11.88
CA PRO A 57 -15.34 2.71 -11.53
C PRO A 57 -15.49 1.46 -12.40
N LEU A 58 -15.61 0.29 -11.78
CA LEU A 58 -15.74 -1.01 -12.44
C LEU A 58 -17.07 -1.70 -12.08
N GLY A 59 -18.11 -0.91 -11.84
CA GLY A 59 -19.46 -1.36 -11.51
C GLY A 59 -19.63 -1.67 -10.02
N SER A 60 -19.19 -2.85 -9.57
CA SER A 60 -19.39 -3.28 -8.17
C SER A 60 -18.30 -2.80 -7.20
N PHE A 61 -17.17 -2.36 -7.74
CA PHE A 61 -16.02 -1.84 -7.00
C PHE A 61 -15.31 -0.77 -7.82
N ASP A 62 -14.49 0.02 -7.15
CA ASP A 62 -13.60 0.98 -7.79
C ASP A 62 -12.15 0.55 -7.55
N ILE A 63 -11.30 0.79 -8.56
CA ILE A 63 -9.85 0.79 -8.37
C ILE A 63 -9.40 2.23 -8.14
N VAL A 64 -8.72 2.45 -7.02
CA VAL A 64 -8.27 3.76 -6.59
C VAL A 64 -6.75 3.77 -6.57
N ASP A 65 -6.16 4.66 -7.37
CA ASP A 65 -4.73 4.92 -7.36
C ASP A 65 -4.43 5.94 -6.25
N LEU A 66 -3.55 5.56 -5.32
CA LEU A 66 -3.12 6.33 -4.16
C LEU A 66 -1.67 6.76 -4.32
N LYS A 67 -1.38 8.04 -4.06
CA LYS A 67 0.00 8.54 -4.04
C LYS A 67 0.63 8.32 -2.68
N VAL A 68 1.74 7.57 -2.65
CA VAL A 68 2.55 7.30 -1.46
C VAL A 68 4.00 7.67 -1.75
N GLY A 69 4.44 8.83 -1.25
CA GLY A 69 5.75 9.38 -1.61
C GLY A 69 5.85 9.62 -3.12
N SER A 70 6.84 9.00 -3.76
CA SER A 70 7.04 9.04 -5.22
C SER A 70 6.44 7.85 -5.99
N LYS A 71 5.64 7.00 -5.32
CA LYS A 71 5.04 5.80 -5.90
C LYS A 71 3.51 5.86 -5.89
N MET A 72 2.93 5.04 -6.74
CA MET A 72 1.49 4.79 -6.78
C MET A 72 1.19 3.42 -6.19
N LEU A 73 0.13 3.34 -5.39
CA LEU A 73 -0.40 2.11 -4.82
C LEU A 73 -1.86 1.99 -5.24
N ARG A 74 -2.28 0.81 -5.70
CA ARG A 74 -3.67 0.58 -6.11
C ARG A 74 -4.46 -0.06 -5.00
N ALA A 75 -5.69 0.39 -4.80
CA ALA A 75 -6.61 -0.17 -3.84
C ALA A 75 -7.94 -0.53 -4.50
N ARG A 76 -8.56 -1.62 -4.05
CA ARG A 76 -9.93 -1.96 -4.41
C ARG A 76 -10.87 -1.52 -3.30
N THR A 77 -11.91 -0.77 -3.66
CA THR A 77 -12.93 -0.31 -2.70
C THR A 77 -14.34 -0.63 -3.18
N LYS A 78 -15.34 -0.53 -2.29
CA LYS A 78 -16.75 -0.54 -2.73
C LYS A 78 -16.98 0.61 -3.70
N SER A 79 -17.86 0.43 -4.69
CA SER A 79 -18.12 1.53 -5.63
C SER A 79 -18.68 2.76 -4.92
N GLY A 80 -18.16 3.95 -5.28
CA GLY A 80 -18.50 5.23 -4.67
C GLY A 80 -17.90 5.44 -3.28
N PHE A 81 -16.97 4.60 -2.83
CA PHE A 81 -16.33 4.77 -1.52
C PHE A 81 -15.44 6.02 -1.45
N VAL A 82 -14.73 6.32 -2.53
CA VAL A 82 -13.94 7.54 -2.73
C VAL A 82 -14.70 8.49 -3.64
N ALA A 83 -14.75 9.77 -3.29
CA ALA A 83 -15.49 10.80 -4.03
C ALA A 83 -14.80 11.21 -5.35
N GLY A 84 -13.47 11.09 -5.41
CA GLY A 84 -12.69 11.40 -6.61
C GLY A 84 -11.21 11.63 -6.32
N PRO A 85 -10.44 12.07 -7.34
CA PRO A 85 -9.04 12.52 -7.19
C PRO A 85 -8.89 13.67 -6.20
N GLY A 86 -7.72 13.77 -5.56
CA GLY A 86 -7.40 14.82 -4.58
C GLY A 86 -8.03 14.61 -3.20
N GLN A 87 -8.81 13.55 -3.00
CA GLN A 87 -9.39 13.23 -1.70
C GLN A 87 -8.30 12.71 -0.77
N LYS A 88 -8.19 13.32 0.42
CA LYS A 88 -7.39 12.75 1.51
C LYS A 88 -8.09 11.53 2.09
N VAL A 89 -7.38 10.42 2.12
CA VAL A 89 -7.80 9.16 2.74
C VAL A 89 -6.66 8.60 3.59
N PHE A 90 -6.92 7.50 4.29
CA PHE A 90 -5.94 6.82 5.12
C PHE A 90 -5.78 5.40 4.62
N ALA A 91 -4.55 4.97 4.32
CA ALA A 91 -4.26 3.68 3.72
C ALA A 91 -3.40 2.80 4.62
N ARG A 92 -3.64 1.49 4.59
CA ARG A 92 -2.83 0.47 5.27
C ARG A 92 -2.65 -0.74 4.36
N ILE A 93 -1.50 -1.39 4.44
CA ILE A 93 -1.26 -2.68 3.80
C ILE A 93 -1.74 -3.78 4.73
N ASP A 94 -2.55 -4.71 4.23
CA ASP A 94 -2.85 -5.96 4.92
C ASP A 94 -1.60 -6.86 4.93
N PRO A 95 -0.97 -7.09 6.09
CA PRO A 95 0.25 -7.89 6.15
C PRO A 95 0.07 -9.34 5.69
N ALA A 96 -1.15 -9.88 5.75
CA ALA A 96 -1.44 -11.25 5.32
C ALA A 96 -1.41 -11.40 3.79
N GLN A 97 -1.52 -10.30 3.05
CA GLN A 97 -1.52 -10.26 1.58
C GLN A 97 -0.26 -9.63 1.01
N ALA A 98 0.68 -9.22 1.87
CA ALA A 98 1.94 -8.62 1.48
C ALA A 98 2.97 -9.69 1.16
N HIS A 99 3.62 -9.53 0.02
CA HIS A 99 4.73 -10.37 -0.41
C HIS A 99 5.96 -9.51 -0.64
N PHE A 100 7.10 -9.96 -0.13
CA PHE A 100 8.38 -9.31 -0.37
C PHE A 100 9.17 -10.08 -1.40
N PHE A 101 9.92 -9.35 -2.21
CA PHE A 101 10.77 -9.91 -3.24
C PHE A 101 12.15 -9.27 -3.16
N ASP A 102 13.19 -10.05 -3.41
CA ASP A 102 14.51 -9.52 -3.67
C ASP A 102 14.49 -8.79 -5.03
N LYS A 103 14.90 -7.52 -5.03
CA LYS A 103 14.79 -6.65 -6.21
C LYS A 103 15.79 -7.02 -7.31
N ALA A 104 16.94 -7.60 -6.95
CA ALA A 104 17.97 -7.95 -7.92
C ALA A 104 17.63 -9.25 -8.67
N SER A 105 17.14 -10.26 -7.95
CA SER A 105 16.85 -11.60 -8.49
C SER A 105 15.38 -11.85 -8.80
N GLY A 106 14.45 -11.05 -8.24
CA GLY A 106 13.01 -11.25 -8.36
C GLY A 106 12.45 -12.40 -7.52
N LYS A 107 13.28 -13.05 -6.68
CA LYS A 107 12.83 -14.18 -5.84
C LYS A 107 11.93 -13.69 -4.71
N SER A 108 10.88 -14.48 -4.42
CA SER A 108 10.04 -14.26 -3.24
C SER A 108 10.81 -14.52 -1.95
N LEU A 109 10.52 -13.72 -0.92
CA LEU A 109 11.08 -13.78 0.43
C LEU A 109 9.99 -14.07 1.47
#